data_AF-A0A4R1Z6Y6-F1
#
_entry.id   AF-A0A4R1Z6Y6-F1
#
_cell.length_a   1.000
_cell.length_b   1.000
_cell.length_c   1.000
_cell.angle_alpha   90.00
_cell.angle_beta   90.00
_cell.angle_gamma   90.00
#
_symmetry.space_group_name_H-M   'P 1'
#
loop_
_entity.id
_entity.type
_entity.pdbx_description
1 polymer ?
#
loop_
_entity_poly.entity_id
_entity_poly.type
_entity_poly.pdbx_seq_one_letter_code
_entity_poly.pdbx_strand_id
1 'polypeptide(L)' 'MYGIKPIDAEGNEYLLRNEEDTAYENFATFEDADDFNYEFEDTLEEGLRSEVTEIN' A
#
# COMPACT_ATOMS: atom_id res chain seq x y z
N MET A 1 -3.19 5.79 -11.53
CA MET A 1 -3.10 6.18 -10.10
C MET A 1 -2.22 5.16 -9.43
N TYR A 2 -1.68 5.46 -8.26
CA TYR A 2 -0.84 4.52 -7.52
C TYR A 2 -1.49 4.20 -6.19
N GLY A 3 -1.18 3.05 -5.61
CA GLY A 3 -1.58 2.73 -4.25
C GLY A 3 -0.62 1.72 -3.64
N ILE A 4 -0.92 1.34 -2.40
CA ILE A 4 -0.08 0.42 -1.64
C ILE A 4 -0.70 -0.97 -1.65
N LYS A 5 0.12 -1.96 -1.96
CA LYS A 5 -0.25 -3.37 -2.00
C LYS A 5 0.47 -4.12 -0.87
N PRO A 6 -0.16 -4.30 0.30
CA PRO A 6 0.36 -5.20 1.33
C PRO A 6 0.37 -6.65 0.83
N ILE A 7 1.42 -7.37 1.20
CA ILE A 7 1.63 -8.78 0.83
C ILE A 7 2.01 -9.54 2.08
N ASP A 8 1.27 -10.62 2.37
CA ASP A 8 1.57 -11.47 3.51
C ASP A 8 2.67 -12.51 3.22
N ALA A 9 3.09 -13.21 4.27
CA ALA A 9 4.13 -14.24 4.19
C ALA A 9 3.75 -15.43 3.29
N GLU A 10 2.46 -15.65 3.02
CA GLU A 10 1.97 -16.69 2.10
C GLU A 10 1.92 -16.17 0.65
N GLY A 11 2.16 -14.88 0.44
CA GLY A 11 2.14 -14.22 -0.86
C GLY A 11 0.75 -13.75 -1.29
N ASN A 12 -0.24 -13.73 -0.39
CA ASN A 12 -1.54 -13.16 -0.72
C ASN A 12 -1.41 -11.63 -0.80
N GLU A 13 -2.06 -11.04 -1.79
CA GLU A 13 -2.00 -9.62 -2.07
C GLU A 13 -3.29 -8.92 -1.61
N TYR A 14 -3.12 -7.77 -0.96
CA TYR A 14 -4.20 -6.92 -0.46
C TYR A 14 -4.03 -5.50 -1.01
N LEU A 15 -5.07 -4.68 -0.93
CA LEU A 15 -4.99 -3.25 -1.26
C LEU A 15 -5.28 -2.43 -0.02
N LEU A 16 -4.40 -1.45 0.25
CA LEU A 16 -4.58 -0.54 1.38
C LEU A 16 -5.85 0.29 1.18
N ARG A 17 -6.65 0.39 2.24
CA ARG A 17 -7.93 1.08 2.25
C ARG A 17 -7.82 2.36 3.07
N ASN A 18 -8.43 3.44 2.60
CA ASN A 18 -8.56 4.66 3.39
C ASN A 18 -9.48 4.41 4.59
N GLU A 19 -9.09 4.86 5.78
CA GLU A 19 -9.85 4.65 7.02
C GLU A 19 -11.24 5.30 6.99
N GLU A 20 -11.41 6.40 6.25
CA GLU A 20 -12.66 7.18 6.22
C GLU A 20 -13.63 6.73 5.11
N ASP A 21 -13.21 5.87 4.17
CA ASP A 21 -14.00 5.56 2.98
C ASP A 21 -14.08 4.05 2.66
N THR A 22 -14.85 3.73 1.62
CA THR A 22 -14.89 2.40 0.97
C THR A 22 -13.86 2.26 -0.16
N ALA A 23 -13.06 3.29 -0.38
CA ALA A 23 -12.07 3.34 -1.45
C ALA A 23 -10.67 2.94 -0.99
N TYR A 24 -9.86 2.48 -1.94
CA TYR A 24 -8.43 2.25 -1.73
C TYR A 24 -7.69 3.56 -1.57
N GLU A 25 -6.60 3.55 -0.79
CA GLU A 25 -5.70 4.69 -0.68
C GLU A 25 -5.00 4.88 -2.03
N ASN A 26 -5.16 6.06 -2.62
CA ASN A 26 -4.71 6.35 -3.98
C ASN A 26 -3.84 7.61 -4.02
N PHE A 27 -2.73 7.52 -4.73
CA PHE A 27 -1.76 8.58 -4.95
C PHE A 27 -1.74 9.01 -6.42
N ALA A 28 -1.55 10.30 -6.65
CA ALA A 28 -1.51 10.85 -8.01
C ALA A 28 -0.20 10.50 -8.73
N THR A 29 0.90 10.39 -7.97
CA THR A 29 2.24 10.11 -8.51
C THR A 29 2.84 8.88 -7.83
N PHE A 30 3.83 8.28 -8.51
CA PHE A 30 4.61 7.19 -7.94
C PHE A 30 5.45 7.68 -6.76
N GLU A 31 6.04 8.87 -6.86
CA GLU A 31 6.88 9.45 -5.79
C GLU A 31 6.11 9.62 -4.48
N ASP A 32 4.88 10.12 -4.53
CA ASP A 32 4.04 10.25 -3.34
C ASP A 32 3.69 8.89 -2.73
N ALA A 33 3.44 7.88 -3.57
CA ALA A 33 3.14 6.52 -3.10
C ALA A 33 4.39 5.84 -2.51
N ASP A 34 5.56 6.06 -3.10
CA ASP A 34 6.84 5.49 -2.65
C ASP A 34 7.27 6.08 -1.31
N ASP A 35 7.16 7.40 -1.15
CA ASP A 35 7.42 8.10 0.12
C ASP A 35 6.49 7.59 1.23
N PHE A 36 5.19 7.47 0.95
CA PHE A 36 4.24 6.87 1.88
C PHE A 36 4.56 5.40 2.17
N ASN A 37 4.90 4.61 1.15
CA ASN A 37 5.21 3.18 1.31
C ASN A 37 6.40 2.98 2.25
N TYR A 38 7.42 3.84 2.15
CA TYR A 38 8.60 3.79 3.00
C TYR A 38 8.24 3.95 4.48
N GLU A 39 7.39 4.93 4.81
CA GLU A 39 6.92 5.11 6.19
C GLU A 39 5.93 4.01 6.62
N PHE A 40 5.10 3.53 5.69
CA PHE A 40 4.11 2.50 5.95
C PHE A 40 4.73 1.14 6.26
N GLU A 41 5.84 0.77 5.59
CA GLU A 41 6.54 -0.49 5.85
C GLU A 41 6.97 -0.63 7.32
N ASP A 42 7.36 0.46 7.98
CA ASP A 42 7.74 0.46 9.40
C ASP A 42 6.54 0.21 10.35
N THR A 43 5.31 0.38 9.86
CA THR A 43 4.07 0.17 10.62
C THR A 43 3.50 -1.23 10.46
N LEU A 44 4.01 -2.00 9.49
CA LEU A 44 3.53 -3.34 9.20
C LEU A 44 3.86 -4.33 10.33
N GLU A 45 2.93 -5.24 10.60
CA GLU A 45 3.20 -6.37 11.49
C GLU A 45 4.27 -7.29 10.89
N GLU A 46 5.03 -7.98 11.75
CA GLU A 46 6.06 -8.92 11.31
C GLU A 46 5.49 -9.96 10.33
N GLY A 47 6.13 -10.11 9.18
CA GLY A 47 5.72 -11.05 8.13
C GLY A 47 4.84 -10.43 7.05
N LEU A 48 4.46 -9.15 7.17
CA LEU A 48 3.93 -8.35 6.08
C LEU A 48 5.04 -7.55 5.41
N ARG A 49 4.88 -7.30 4.11
CA ARG A 49 5.64 -6.30 3.34
C ARG A 49 4.67 -5.49 2.49
N SER A 50 5.11 -4.39 1.89
CA SER A 50 4.28 -3.66 0.93
C SER A 50 5.05 -3.25 -0.31
N GLU A 51 4.32 -2.97 -1.37
CA GLU A 51 4.88 -2.41 -2.60
C GLU A 51 3.91 -1.41 -3.22
N VAL A 52 4.48 -0.40 -3.90
CA VAL A 52 3.70 0.52 -4.72
C VAL A 52 3.17 -0.23 -5.94
N THR A 53 1.88 -0.04 -6.23
CA THR A 53 1.22 -0.66 -7.40
C THR A 53 0.46 0.38 -8.21
N GLU A 54 0.33 0.14 -9.52
CA GLU A 54 -0.53 0.95 -10.38
C GLU A 54 -1.99 0.50 -10.22
N ILE A 55 -2.86 1.47 -9.96
CA ILE A 55 -4.30 1.29 -9.86
C ILE A 55 -4.94 1.97 -11.09
N ASN A 56 -5.72 1.17 -11.84
CA ASN A 56 -6.49 1.59 -13.01
C ASN A 56 -7.84 2.19 -12.60
#